data_AF-A0A1B0DLG2-F1
#
_entry.id   AF-A0A1B0DLG2-F1
#
_cell.length_a   1.000
_cell.length_b   1.000
_cell.length_c   1.000
_cell.angle_alpha   90.00
_cell.angle_beta   90.00
_cell.angle_gamma   90.00
#
_symmetry.space_group_name_H-M   'P 1'
#
loop_
_entity.id
_entity.type
_entity.pdbx_description
1 polymer ?
#
loop_
_entity_poly.entity_id
_entity_poly.type
_entity_poly.pdbx_seq_one_letter_code
_entity_poly.pdbx_strand_id
1 'polypeptide(L)'
;MHFFDLVRKLQPVGYMPPVTPSTWKNIKLADSFPPVCPQKVPMPPNGALALLDEPRERLAQLRRFHPLLANQSEDCLYLNLYVPKNGECLLWN
;
A
#
# COMPACT_ATOMS: atom_id res chain seq x y z
N MET A 1 16.82 0.94 -4.41
CA MET A 1 17.00 0.09 -3.21
C MET A 1 15.71 0.27 -2.44
N HIS A 2 14.79 -0.66 -2.61
CA HIS A 2 13.46 -0.59 -2.03
C HIS A 2 13.18 -1.99 -1.53
N PHE A 3 12.99 -2.15 -0.23
CA PHE A 3 12.51 -3.41 0.34
C PHE A 3 11.00 -3.22 0.56
N PHE A 4 10.19 -3.84 -0.30
CA PHE A 4 8.74 -3.87 -0.16
C PHE A 4 8.36 -5.15 0.57
N ASP A 5 7.59 -5.11 1.66
CA ASP A 5 7.15 -6.26 2.50
C ASP A 5 8.09 -6.75 3.60
N LEU A 6 7.73 -6.42 4.85
CA LEU A 6 8.37 -7.00 6.06
C LEU A 6 7.41 -7.51 7.13
N VAL A 7 6.09 -7.41 6.96
CA VAL A 7 5.12 -7.92 7.96
C VAL A 7 4.06 -8.78 7.30
N ARG A 8 3.77 -9.97 7.88
CA ARG A 8 2.55 -10.72 7.53
C ARG A 8 1.93 -11.50 8.68
N LYS A 9 0.63 -11.26 8.90
CA LYS A 9 -0.48 -12.07 9.51
C LYS A 9 -1.06 -11.53 10.82
N LEU A 10 -2.33 -11.79 11.17
CA LEU A 10 -3.41 -12.61 10.56
C LEU A 10 -4.56 -11.72 10.05
N GLN A 11 -5.36 -12.24 9.10
CA GLN A 11 -6.65 -11.65 8.71
C GLN A 11 -7.42 -11.17 9.95
N PRO A 12 -8.01 -9.96 9.94
CA PRO A 12 -9.08 -9.64 10.87
C PRO A 12 -10.28 -10.51 10.49
N VAL A 13 -10.44 -11.66 11.15
CA VAL A 13 -11.71 -12.38 11.11
C VAL A 13 -12.67 -11.58 11.99
N GLY A 14 -13.37 -10.64 11.37
CA GLY A 14 -14.42 -9.83 12.00
C GLY A 14 -13.93 -8.88 13.08
N TYR A 15 -13.61 -7.64 12.72
CA TYR A 15 -13.42 -6.49 13.65
C TYR A 15 -12.53 -6.76 14.89
N MET A 16 -11.67 -7.77 14.84
CA MET A 16 -10.72 -8.10 15.90
C MET A 16 -9.46 -7.26 15.75
N PRO A 17 -8.76 -6.96 16.86
CA PRO A 17 -7.46 -6.32 16.79
C PRO A 17 -6.46 -7.18 16.00
N PRO A 18 -5.48 -6.56 15.33
CA PRO A 18 -4.45 -7.30 14.61
C PRO A 18 -3.64 -8.17 15.60
N VAL A 19 -3.43 -9.41 15.21
CA VAL A 19 -2.64 -10.40 15.94
C VAL A 19 -1.21 -10.44 15.42
N THR A 20 -0.28 -10.95 16.23
CA THR A 20 1.13 -11.02 15.87
C THR A 20 1.34 -11.87 14.60
N PRO A 21 2.14 -11.39 13.64
CA PRO A 21 2.44 -12.12 12.41
C PRO A 21 3.13 -13.46 12.69
N SER A 22 2.81 -14.48 11.88
CA SER A 22 3.51 -15.77 11.95
C SER A 22 4.91 -15.64 11.34
N THR A 23 5.93 -16.17 12.02
CA THR A 23 7.31 -16.22 11.50
C THR A 23 7.38 -17.01 10.19
N TRP A 24 8.10 -16.51 9.19
CA TRP A 24 8.38 -17.25 7.96
C TRP A 24 9.56 -18.21 8.15
N LYS A 25 9.48 -19.41 7.55
CA LYS A 25 10.58 -20.40 7.59
C LYS A 25 11.66 -20.15 6.54
N ASN A 26 11.29 -19.57 5.40
CA ASN A 26 12.15 -19.40 4.22
C ASN A 26 12.26 -17.92 3.83
N ILE A 27 13.26 -17.59 3.02
CA ILE A 27 13.45 -16.26 2.43
C ILE A 27 12.20 -15.90 1.60
N LYS A 28 11.70 -14.68 1.79
CA LYS A 28 10.66 -14.09 0.97
C LYS A 28 11.24 -12.95 0.13
N LEU A 29 10.81 -12.90 -1.12
CA LEU A 29 11.13 -11.80 -2.01
C LEU A 29 10.20 -10.61 -1.71
N ALA A 30 10.79 -9.43 -1.71
CA ALA A 30 10.26 -8.20 -1.14
C ALA A 30 10.44 -7.04 -2.16
N ASP A 31 9.98 -7.27 -3.40
CA ASP A 31 10.32 -6.47 -4.58
C ASP A 31 9.11 -5.82 -5.28
N SER A 32 7.90 -6.14 -4.83
CA SER A 32 6.65 -5.70 -5.43
C SER A 32 5.66 -5.24 -4.36
N PHE A 33 4.68 -4.43 -4.76
CA PHE A 33 3.67 -3.95 -3.83
C PHE A 33 2.65 -5.05 -3.49
N PRO A 34 2.34 -5.25 -2.20
CA PRO A 34 1.28 -6.14 -1.77
C PRO A 34 -0.11 -5.58 -2.16
N PRO A 35 -1.18 -6.40 -2.09
CA PRO A 35 -2.53 -5.90 -2.26
C PRO A 35 -2.87 -4.83 -1.21
N VAL A 36 -3.63 -3.82 -1.61
CA VAL A 36 -4.14 -2.79 -0.70
C VAL A 36 -5.43 -3.27 -0.02
N CYS A 37 -5.80 -2.62 1.08
CA CYS A 37 -7.05 -2.96 1.76
C CYS A 37 -8.28 -2.60 0.92
N PRO A 38 -9.41 -3.32 1.10
CA PRO A 38 -10.65 -3.02 0.41
C PRO A 38 -11.10 -1.60 0.74
N GLN A 39 -11.19 -0.75 -0.27
CA GLN A 39 -11.54 0.65 -0.10
C GLN A 39 -12.34 1.16 -1.30
N LYS A 40 -13.27 2.08 -1.03
CA LYS A 40 -13.95 2.80 -2.10
C LYS A 40 -13.00 3.83 -2.70
N VAL A 41 -12.45 3.53 -3.87
CA VAL A 41 -11.61 4.48 -4.61
C VAL A 41 -12.48 5.67 -5.03
N PRO A 42 -12.14 6.91 -4.64
CA PRO A 42 -12.88 8.10 -5.05
C PRO A 42 -12.51 8.46 -6.49
N MET A 43 -12.92 7.63 -7.44
CA MET A 43 -12.80 7.94 -8.86
C MET A 43 -14.13 8.53 -9.34
N PRO A 44 -14.15 9.78 -9.85
CA PRO A 44 -15.36 10.37 -10.38
C PRO A 44 -15.89 9.53 -11.54
N PRO A 45 -17.20 9.26 -11.60
CA PRO A 45 -17.80 8.66 -12.78
C PRO A 45 -17.69 9.67 -13.93
N ASN A 46 -17.08 9.24 -15.03
CA ASN A 46 -17.12 9.87 -16.35
C ASN A 46 -16.12 11.04 -16.61
N GLY A 47 -15.02 10.68 -17.28
CA GLY A 47 -14.38 11.49 -18.33
C GLY A 47 -14.26 13.00 -18.07
N ALA A 48 -14.78 13.82 -19.00
CA ALA A 48 -14.72 15.28 -18.94
C ALA A 48 -15.69 15.90 -17.92
N LEU A 49 -16.76 15.18 -17.55
CA LEU A 49 -17.74 15.63 -16.57
C LEU A 49 -17.18 15.61 -15.14
N ALA A 50 -16.16 14.78 -14.89
CA ALA A 50 -15.42 14.76 -13.63
C ALA A 50 -14.75 16.11 -13.26
N LEU A 51 -14.50 17.01 -14.23
CA LEU A 51 -13.96 18.35 -13.95
C LEU A 51 -14.97 19.29 -13.31
N LEU A 52 -16.27 18.96 -13.35
CA LEU A 52 -17.32 19.73 -12.69
C LEU A 52 -17.31 19.47 -11.17
N ASP A 53 -16.95 18.25 -10.77
CA ASP A 53 -16.99 17.80 -9.38
C ASP A 53 -15.59 17.82 -8.71
N GLU A 54 -14.51 17.69 -9.48
CA GLU A 54 -13.15 17.56 -8.96
C GLU A 54 -12.15 18.48 -9.70
N PRO A 55 -11.26 19.18 -8.97
CA PRO A 55 -10.20 19.98 -9.58
C PRO A 55 -9.30 19.16 -10.50
N ARG A 56 -8.84 19.77 -11.60
CA ARG A 56 -8.00 19.11 -12.62
C ARG A 56 -6.77 18.39 -12.04
N GLU A 57 -6.04 19.04 -11.13
CA GLU A 57 -4.84 18.48 -10.50
C GLU A 57 -5.16 17.24 -9.65
N ARG A 58 -6.27 17.31 -8.91
CA ARG A 58 -6.74 16.18 -8.10
C ARG A 58 -7.16 15.00 -8.98
N LEU A 59 -7.85 15.26 -10.08
CA LEU A 59 -8.18 14.21 -11.05
C LEU A 59 -6.94 13.57 -11.68
N ALA A 60 -5.91 14.36 -11.97
CA ALA A 60 -4.63 13.85 -12.46
C ALA A 60 -3.93 12.94 -11.43
N GLN A 61 -3.92 13.34 -10.15
CA GLN A 61 -3.40 12.52 -9.06
C GLN A 61 -4.19 11.22 -8.89
N LEU A 62 -5.53 11.29 -8.86
CA LEU A 62 -6.39 10.12 -8.75
C LEU A 62 -6.18 9.13 -9.89
N ARG A 63 -6.04 9.62 -11.13
CA ARG A 63 -5.71 8.78 -12.30
C ARG A 63 -4.35 8.10 -12.15
N ARG A 64 -3.35 8.78 -11.57
CA ARG A 64 -2.03 8.20 -11.30
C ARG A 64 -2.08 7.11 -10.23
N PHE A 65 -2.89 7.28 -9.19
CA PHE A 65 -3.01 6.30 -8.11
C PHE A 65 -3.93 5.12 -8.44
N HIS A 66 -4.91 5.30 -9.32
CA HIS A 66 -5.88 4.27 -9.70
C HIS A 66 -5.28 2.89 -9.99
N PRO A 67 -4.24 2.72 -10.84
CA PRO A 67 -3.65 1.40 -11.09
C PRO A 67 -3.00 0.78 -9.85
N LEU A 68 -2.48 1.58 -8.91
CA LEU A 68 -1.86 1.10 -7.67
C LEU A 68 -2.90 0.59 -6.65
N LEU A 69 -4.17 0.98 -6.81
CA LEU A 69 -5.28 0.62 -5.92
C LEU A 69 -6.18 -0.50 -6.49
N ALA A 70 -5.83 -1.06 -7.65
CA ALA A 70 -6.65 -2.04 -8.35
C ALA A 70 -6.63 -3.43 -7.67
N ASN A 71 -5.50 -3.83 -7.08
CA ASN A 71 -5.34 -5.11 -6.40
C ASN A 71 -5.74 -5.00 -4.93
N GLN A 72 -7.01 -5.28 -4.61
CA GLN A 72 -7.55 -5.16 -3.25
C GLN A 72 -7.80 -6.53 -2.61
N SER A 73 -7.48 -6.67 -1.32
CA SER A 73 -7.71 -7.90 -0.55
C SER A 73 -7.87 -7.57 0.93
N GLU A 74 -8.67 -8.34 1.67
CA GLU A 74 -8.74 -8.26 3.13
C GLU A 74 -7.42 -8.65 3.81
N ASP A 75 -6.60 -9.45 3.14
CA ASP A 75 -5.21 -9.70 3.54
C ASP A 75 -4.32 -8.60 2.96
N CYS A 76 -4.30 -7.43 3.60
CA CYS A 76 -3.61 -6.21 3.16
C CYS A 76 -2.65 -5.61 4.20
N LEU A 77 -2.45 -6.26 5.35
CA LEU A 77 -1.63 -5.73 6.44
C LEU A 77 -0.13 -5.93 6.15
N TYR A 78 0.40 -5.07 5.31
CA TYR A 78 1.80 -5.05 4.88
C TYR A 78 2.39 -3.65 5.03
N LEU A 79 3.72 -3.59 5.07
CA LEU A 79 4.46 -2.33 5.14
C LEU A 79 5.63 -2.33 4.16
N ASN A 80 6.00 -1.13 3.73
CA ASN A 80 7.10 -0.89 2.80
C ASN A 80 8.23 -0.16 3.53
N LEU A 81 9.47 -0.63 3.38
CA LEU A 81 10.64 -0.06 4.04
C LEU A 81 11.63 0.50 3.03
N TYR A 82 11.91 1.79 3.19
CA TYR A 82 12.80 2.55 2.33
C TYR A 82 14.08 2.85 3.11
N VAL A 83 15.18 2.22 2.72
CA VAL A 83 16.47 2.37 3.39
C VAL A 83 17.45 3.09 2.46
N PRO A 84 18.15 4.15 2.91
CA PRO A 84 19.18 4.81 2.12
C PRO A 84 20.27 3.84 1.70
N LYS A 85 20.71 3.93 0.42
CA LYS A 85 21.71 3.02 -0.14
C LYS A 85 23.12 3.23 0.40
N ASN A 86 23.34 4.34 1.08
CA ASN A 86 24.67 4.85 1.41
C ASN A 86 25.13 4.41 2.81
N GLY A 87 24.36 3.59 3.52
CA GLY A 87 24.82 2.93 4.75
C GLY A 87 25.17 3.85 5.92
N GLU A 88 24.97 5.16 5.80
CA GLU A 88 24.93 6.07 6.94
C GLU A 88 23.65 5.77 7.72
N CYS A 89 23.68 4.68 8.50
CA CYS A 89 22.97 4.65 9.76
C CYS A 89 23.46 5.88 10.49
N LEU A 90 22.72 6.98 10.38
CA LEU A 90 22.89 8.13 11.24
C LEU A 90 22.80 7.55 12.65
N LEU A 91 23.96 7.37 13.26
CA LEU A 91 24.08 7.10 14.68
C LEU A 91 23.39 8.30 15.30
N TRP A 92 22.15 8.09 15.73
CA TRP A 92 21.48 9.00 16.64
C TRP A 92 22.33 8.99 17.91
N ASN A 93 23.31 9.90 17.97
CA ASN A 93 23.98 10.30 19.20
C ASN A 93 23.01 11.16 20.03
#